data_AF-A0A7L3NA67-F1
#
_entry.id   AF-A0A7L3NA67-F1
#
_cell.length_a   1.000
_cell.length_b   1.000
_cell.length_c   1.000
_cell.angle_alpha   90.00
_cell.angle_beta   90.00
_cell.angle_gamma   90.00
#
_symmetry.space_group_name_H-M   'P 1'
#
loop_
_entity.id
_entity.type
_entity.pdbx_description
1 polymer ?
#
loop_
_entity_poly.entity_id
_entity_poly.type
_entity_poly.pdbx_seq_one_letter_code
_entity_poly.pdbx_strand_id
1 'polypeptide(L)'
;MGRTYFVEESIGQYLSDLSTQPKPYVTGLLIGQCSPQRDYVIRAVRTPPKEEQKEDSISSPRLASVDEEWITTHASQVSRMLPGGILVLGVFIIATPELSKDTQNTLRRLIFSVEKSLSRRRLWKPSEEEISDRAALQFCSATKKVVCRTYDVQDPKSSAKPADWKYQSALSASWSTLYCTVNVNIHIPLLTTSPNHDLEKNTKNGLNRWSKQIEDGVFLINGQVKGDDAELLEGQKKLRGNTQPSPQFSDVKVLTQLSQGSSHRSTATVQVCSGSINLKGAVKCRAYIHNNKPKVKEAIQALKRDIINTLSDRCEILFEDMIINEGPHKKNLEKEYHVLPQRLFVPVAGSSVMLSDYKFGDEATGEIQERFVEMLDQSVQAEDIHIAEEISTVDISPVTDNMDEAQEKKLTKATLLMKLQQNMGM
;
A
#
# COMPACT_ATOMS: atom_id res chain seq x y z
N MET A 1 15.34 -24.53 -9.20
CA MET A 1 14.45 -24.29 -10.36
C MET A 1 14.06 -22.82 -10.35
N GLY A 2 13.87 -22.20 -11.52
CA GLY A 2 13.46 -20.80 -11.61
C GLY A 2 12.01 -20.58 -11.15
N ARG A 3 11.64 -19.33 -10.87
CA ARG A 3 10.25 -18.96 -10.56
C ARG A 3 9.37 -19.08 -11.81
N THR A 4 8.05 -19.14 -11.61
CA THR A 4 7.08 -19.11 -12.71
C THR A 4 6.05 -18.01 -12.47
N TYR A 5 5.92 -17.10 -13.43
CA TYR A 5 4.92 -16.05 -13.49
C TYR A 5 3.79 -16.49 -14.42
N PHE A 6 2.59 -16.56 -13.86
CA PHE A 6 1.34 -16.78 -14.58
C PHE A 6 0.72 -15.44 -14.92
N VAL A 7 0.35 -15.25 -16.18
CA VAL A 7 0.03 -13.95 -16.74
C VAL A 7 -1.22 -14.06 -17.60
N GLU A 8 -2.14 -13.11 -17.47
CA GLU A 8 -3.33 -13.11 -18.32
C GLU A 8 -2.98 -12.74 -19.77
N GLU A 9 -3.67 -13.34 -20.74
CA GLU A 9 -3.41 -13.12 -22.17
C GLU A 9 -3.58 -11.66 -22.59
N SER A 10 -4.52 -10.94 -21.95
CA SER A 10 -4.75 -9.51 -22.15
C SER A 10 -3.50 -8.65 -21.90
N ILE A 11 -2.65 -9.07 -20.96
CA ILE A 11 -1.38 -8.40 -20.64
C ILE A 11 -0.38 -8.61 -21.79
N GLY A 12 -0.36 -9.80 -22.39
CA GLY A 12 0.45 -10.09 -23.57
C GLY A 12 0.05 -9.22 -24.77
N GLN A 13 -1.26 -9.01 -24.97
CA GLN A 13 -1.78 -8.10 -25.98
C GLN A 13 -1.37 -6.65 -25.69
N TYR A 14 -1.56 -6.19 -24.45
CA TYR A 14 -1.16 -4.85 -24.02
C TYR A 14 0.33 -4.55 -24.26
N LEU A 15 1.23 -5.47 -23.89
CA LEU A 15 2.67 -5.32 -24.16
C LEU A 15 2.98 -5.31 -25.67
N SER A 16 2.22 -6.07 -26.45
CA SER A 16 2.33 -6.08 -27.91
C SER A 16 1.87 -4.76 -28.52
N ASP A 17 0.78 -4.19 -28.05
CA ASP A 17 0.25 -2.90 -28.52
C ASP A 17 1.22 -1.76 -28.22
N LEU A 18 1.78 -1.73 -27.00
CA LEU A 18 2.80 -0.75 -26.61
C LEU A 18 4.04 -0.81 -27.51
N SER A 19 4.39 -2.00 -28.00
CA SER A 19 5.56 -2.18 -28.86
C SER A 19 5.40 -1.67 -30.29
N THR A 20 4.18 -1.23 -30.68
CA THR A 20 3.92 -0.61 -31.99
C THR A 20 4.20 0.89 -32.02
N GLN A 21 4.41 1.51 -30.84
CA GLN A 21 4.69 2.95 -30.74
C GLN A 21 6.10 3.25 -31.28
N PRO A 22 6.34 4.41 -31.91
CA PRO A 22 7.62 4.77 -32.54
C PRO A 22 8.75 5.05 -31.54
N LYS A 23 8.54 4.75 -30.25
CA LYS A 23 9.51 4.99 -29.19
C LYS A 23 10.59 3.90 -29.19
N PRO A 24 11.85 4.25 -28.96
CA PRO A 24 12.97 3.29 -28.96
C PRO A 24 12.85 2.26 -27.83
N TYR A 25 12.25 2.66 -26.72
CA TYR A 25 11.93 1.79 -25.61
C TYR A 25 10.70 2.30 -24.85
N VAL A 26 10.05 1.41 -24.11
CA VAL A 26 8.97 1.69 -23.17
C VAL A 26 9.30 0.99 -21.86
N THR A 27 9.19 1.69 -20.73
CA THR A 27 9.37 1.11 -19.40
C THR A 27 8.04 1.02 -18.68
N GLY A 28 7.96 0.14 -17.67
CA GLY A 28 6.77 0.04 -16.85
C GLY A 28 6.91 -0.95 -15.70
N LEU A 29 5.81 -1.16 -14.99
CA LEU A 29 5.74 -1.97 -13.78
C LEU A 29 4.84 -3.19 -14.01
N LEU A 30 5.14 -4.27 -13.30
CA LEU A 30 4.31 -5.47 -13.23
C LEU A 30 3.62 -5.51 -11.87
N ILE A 31 2.30 -5.63 -11.86
CA ILE A 31 1.47 -5.64 -10.66
C ILE A 31 0.85 -7.03 -10.51
N GLY A 32 0.81 -7.53 -9.27
CA GLY A 32 0.23 -8.83 -9.00
C GLY A 32 0.54 -9.36 -7.61
N GLN A 33 0.49 -10.68 -7.45
CA GLN A 33 0.70 -11.35 -6.18
C GLN A 33 1.86 -12.36 -6.24
N CYS A 34 2.72 -12.30 -5.22
CA CYS A 34 3.71 -13.35 -4.97
C CYS A 34 3.09 -14.50 -4.18
N SER A 35 3.41 -15.74 -4.54
CA SER A 35 3.09 -16.93 -3.73
C SER A 35 4.24 -17.94 -3.77
N PRO A 36 4.41 -18.78 -2.72
CA PRO A 36 5.53 -19.71 -2.59
C PRO A 36 5.80 -20.58 -3.83
N GLN A 37 4.76 -20.93 -4.58
CA GLN A 37 4.86 -21.81 -5.75
C GLN A 37 4.72 -21.09 -7.09
N ARG A 38 3.93 -20.02 -7.14
CA ARG A 38 3.47 -19.38 -8.39
C ARG A 38 3.28 -17.90 -8.16
N ASP A 39 3.77 -17.07 -9.08
CA ASP A 39 3.46 -15.64 -9.07
C ASP A 39 2.37 -15.35 -10.09
N TYR A 40 1.48 -14.42 -9.77
CA TYR A 40 0.35 -14.06 -10.62
C TYR A 40 0.46 -12.60 -11.02
N VAL A 41 0.69 -12.33 -12.30
CA VAL A 41 0.69 -10.97 -12.84
C VAL A 41 -0.73 -10.65 -13.29
N ILE A 42 -1.34 -9.64 -12.67
CA ILE A 42 -2.71 -9.22 -12.97
C ILE A 42 -2.75 -8.01 -13.90
N ARG A 43 -1.66 -7.24 -13.96
CA ARG A 43 -1.57 -6.06 -14.81
C ARG A 43 -0.12 -5.68 -15.10
N ALA A 44 0.10 -5.12 -16.28
CA ALA A 44 1.30 -4.35 -16.59
C ALA A 44 0.88 -2.90 -16.81
N VAL A 45 1.66 -1.95 -16.31
CA VAL A 45 1.37 -0.52 -16.46
C VAL A 45 2.61 0.20 -16.99
N ARG A 46 2.46 0.94 -18.08
CA ARG A 46 3.52 1.76 -18.65
C ARG A 46 3.86 2.91 -17.70
N THR A 47 5.15 3.21 -17.54
CA THR A 47 5.58 4.43 -16.85
C THR A 47 5.18 5.66 -17.65
N PRO A 48 4.50 6.66 -17.04
CA PRO A 48 4.10 7.89 -17.71
C PRO A 48 5.26 8.56 -18.45
N PRO A 49 5.06 9.08 -19.67
CA PRO A 49 6.09 9.87 -20.34
C PRO A 49 6.30 11.19 -19.58
N LYS A 50 7.56 11.58 -19.35
CA LYS A 50 7.87 12.93 -18.86
C LYS A 50 7.51 13.97 -19.92
N GLU A 51 6.81 15.04 -19.51
CA GLU A 51 6.39 16.12 -20.41
C GLU A 51 7.57 16.84 -21.08
N GLU A 52 8.73 16.90 -20.40
CA GLU A 52 9.97 17.53 -20.88
C GLU A 52 10.64 16.82 -22.08
N GLN A 53 10.21 15.60 -22.44
CA GLN A 53 10.75 14.88 -23.60
C GLN A 53 10.05 15.23 -24.93
N LYS A 54 9.18 16.25 -24.94
CA LYS A 54 8.43 16.63 -26.15
C LYS A 54 9.25 17.44 -27.17
N GLU A 55 10.37 18.08 -26.82
CA GLU A 55 11.02 18.99 -27.78
C GLU A 55 12.53 18.87 -28.04
N ASP A 56 13.38 18.25 -27.22
CA ASP A 56 14.81 18.24 -27.55
C ASP A 56 15.54 16.92 -27.19
N SER A 57 15.76 16.06 -28.18
CA SER A 57 17.11 15.60 -28.51
C SER A 57 17.11 14.63 -29.69
N ILE A 58 17.74 15.05 -30.79
CA ILE A 58 18.19 14.22 -31.92
C ILE A 58 19.42 13.37 -31.51
N SER A 59 19.51 12.97 -30.24
CA SER A 59 20.60 12.16 -29.73
C SER A 59 20.14 10.71 -29.64
N SER A 60 20.95 9.80 -30.18
CA SER A 60 20.69 8.35 -30.24
C SER A 60 19.96 7.84 -28.98
N PRO A 61 18.89 7.05 -29.11
CA PRO A 61 18.13 6.62 -27.95
C PRO A 61 18.92 5.59 -27.16
N ARG A 62 19.56 6.02 -26.08
CA ARG A 62 20.36 5.16 -25.21
C ARG A 62 19.53 4.78 -23.99
N LEU A 63 19.49 3.50 -23.64
CA LEU A 63 18.93 3.02 -22.37
C LEU A 63 19.60 3.63 -21.12
N ALA A 64 20.76 4.27 -21.29
CA ALA A 64 21.41 5.04 -20.24
C ALA A 64 20.61 6.28 -19.82
N SER A 65 19.71 6.80 -20.66
CA SER A 65 18.84 7.95 -20.34
C SER A 65 17.58 7.59 -19.56
N VAL A 66 17.40 6.31 -19.22
CA VAL A 66 16.26 5.87 -18.40
C VAL A 66 16.34 6.55 -17.03
N ASP A 67 15.33 7.38 -16.77
CA ASP A 67 15.16 8.10 -15.53
C ASP A 67 14.69 7.15 -14.42
N GLU A 68 15.66 6.76 -13.59
CA GLU A 68 15.44 5.87 -12.47
C GLU A 68 14.54 6.51 -11.42
N GLU A 69 14.75 7.80 -11.12
CA GLU A 69 13.98 8.52 -10.12
C GLU A 69 12.50 8.57 -10.51
N TRP A 70 12.21 8.88 -11.77
CA TRP A 70 10.84 8.88 -12.29
C TRP A 70 10.14 7.54 -12.18
N ILE A 71 10.83 6.45 -12.53
CA ILE A 71 10.27 5.08 -12.40
C ILE A 71 10.04 4.74 -10.93
N THR A 72 10.93 5.16 -10.03
CA THR A 72 10.74 4.94 -8.59
C THR A 72 9.60 5.76 -8.01
N THR A 73 9.37 6.98 -8.50
CA THR A 73 8.22 7.82 -8.14
C THR A 73 6.94 7.16 -8.62
N HIS A 74 6.87 6.77 -9.90
CA HIS A 74 5.74 6.02 -10.46
C HIS A 74 5.45 4.75 -9.65
N ALA A 75 6.46 3.95 -9.33
CA ALA A 75 6.28 2.75 -8.50
C ALA A 75 5.78 3.07 -7.10
N SER A 76 6.21 4.18 -6.51
CA SER A 76 5.73 4.61 -5.19
C SER A 76 4.26 4.98 -5.23
N GLN A 77 3.82 5.73 -6.24
CA GLN A 77 2.40 6.09 -6.42
C GLN A 77 1.55 4.85 -6.69
N VAL A 78 1.97 4.01 -7.64
CA VAL A 78 1.28 2.73 -7.91
C VAL A 78 1.19 1.88 -6.66
N SER A 79 2.24 1.79 -5.83
CA SER A 79 2.21 1.00 -4.60
C SER A 79 1.15 1.48 -3.59
N ARG A 80 0.84 2.78 -3.53
CA ARG A 80 -0.26 3.34 -2.69
C ARG A 80 -1.63 2.93 -3.24
N MET A 81 -1.72 2.71 -4.55
CA MET A 81 -2.93 2.26 -5.24
C MET A 81 -3.17 0.75 -5.13
N LEU A 82 -2.31 -0.01 -4.44
CA LEU A 82 -2.45 -1.47 -4.33
C LEU A 82 -3.08 -1.89 -3.00
N PRO A 83 -4.14 -2.70 -3.03
CA PRO A 83 -4.72 -3.32 -1.84
C PRO A 83 -3.82 -4.45 -1.30
N GLY A 84 -4.15 -4.93 -0.10
CA GLY A 84 -3.48 -6.06 0.55
C GLY A 84 -3.32 -7.28 -0.36
N GLY A 85 -2.13 -7.87 -0.36
CA GLY A 85 -1.83 -9.07 -1.15
C GLY A 85 -1.48 -8.80 -2.61
N ILE A 86 -1.68 -7.58 -3.10
CA ILE A 86 -1.22 -7.12 -4.41
C ILE A 86 0.00 -6.20 -4.21
N LEU A 87 1.03 -6.36 -5.04
CA LEU A 87 2.27 -5.60 -4.98
C LEU A 87 2.88 -5.39 -6.37
N VAL A 88 3.88 -4.51 -6.44
CA VAL A 88 4.73 -4.33 -7.63
C VAL A 88 5.71 -5.52 -7.70
N LEU A 89 5.40 -6.51 -8.54
CA LEU A 89 6.17 -7.74 -8.72
C LEU A 89 7.50 -7.54 -9.43
N GLY A 90 7.64 -6.43 -10.15
CA GLY A 90 8.81 -6.20 -10.97
C GLY A 90 8.64 -5.05 -11.95
N VAL A 91 9.57 -4.96 -12.88
CA VAL A 91 9.61 -3.93 -13.91
C VAL A 91 9.77 -4.58 -15.28
N PHE A 92 9.26 -3.93 -16.31
CA PHE A 92 9.43 -4.36 -17.69
C PHE A 92 10.06 -3.27 -18.56
N ILE A 93 10.79 -3.70 -19.58
CA ILE A 93 11.26 -2.85 -20.66
C ILE A 93 10.91 -3.51 -21.99
N ILE A 94 10.18 -2.77 -22.83
CA ILE A 94 10.00 -3.05 -24.24
C ILE A 94 11.10 -2.31 -24.99
N ALA A 95 11.92 -3.01 -25.77
CA ALA A 95 13.01 -2.39 -26.52
C ALA A 95 13.28 -3.10 -27.84
N THR A 96 13.94 -2.40 -28.76
CA THR A 96 14.41 -2.97 -30.02
C THR A 96 15.55 -3.98 -29.78
N PRO A 97 15.81 -4.93 -30.71
CA PRO A 97 16.84 -5.97 -30.54
C PRO A 97 18.24 -5.42 -30.28
N GLU A 98 18.57 -4.26 -30.86
CA GLU A 98 19.90 -3.63 -30.76
C GLU A 98 20.25 -3.25 -29.32
N LEU A 99 19.23 -2.92 -28.52
CA LEU A 99 19.35 -2.46 -27.13
C LEU A 99 19.29 -3.61 -26.10
N SER A 100 19.24 -4.86 -26.55
CA SER A 100 18.88 -6.00 -25.71
C SER A 100 19.87 -6.30 -24.57
N LYS A 101 21.17 -6.12 -24.79
CA LYS A 101 22.20 -6.34 -23.75
C LYS A 101 22.14 -5.28 -22.64
N ASP A 102 22.00 -4.02 -23.03
CA ASP A 102 21.92 -2.89 -22.10
C ASP A 102 20.63 -2.95 -21.28
N THR A 103 19.56 -3.47 -21.89
CA THR A 103 18.23 -3.60 -21.25
C THR A 103 18.32 -4.40 -19.95
N GLN A 104 19.12 -5.46 -19.92
CA GLN A 104 19.24 -6.33 -18.75
C GLN A 104 19.94 -5.66 -17.57
N ASN A 105 20.96 -4.84 -17.84
CA ASN A 105 21.64 -4.05 -16.81
C ASN A 105 20.71 -2.96 -16.26
N THR A 106 19.96 -2.28 -17.15
CA THR A 106 18.96 -1.28 -16.75
C THR A 106 17.85 -1.91 -15.90
N LEU A 107 17.29 -3.05 -16.32
CA LEU A 107 16.27 -3.78 -15.54
C LEU A 107 16.74 -4.12 -14.13
N ARG A 108 17.98 -4.62 -13.98
CA ARG A 108 18.59 -4.86 -12.66
C ARG A 108 18.59 -3.59 -11.83
N ARG A 109 19.15 -2.50 -12.37
CA ARG A 109 19.28 -1.22 -11.65
C ARG A 109 17.91 -0.71 -11.20
N LEU A 110 16.91 -0.77 -12.07
CA LEU A 110 15.54 -0.35 -11.76
C LEU A 110 14.90 -1.17 -10.66
N ILE A 111 15.03 -2.50 -10.67
CA ILE A 111 14.45 -3.37 -9.63
C ILE A 111 14.93 -3.00 -8.24
N PHE A 112 16.25 -2.88 -8.06
CA PHE A 112 16.81 -2.55 -6.75
C PHE A 112 16.42 -1.14 -6.31
N SER A 113 16.30 -0.20 -7.25
CA SER A 113 15.95 1.19 -6.94
C SER A 113 14.48 1.34 -6.59
N VAL A 114 13.61 0.64 -7.31
CA VAL A 114 12.17 0.53 -6.99
C VAL A 114 12.01 -0.11 -5.61
N GLU A 115 12.60 -1.28 -5.35
CA GLU A 115 12.44 -1.93 -4.03
C GLU A 115 13.01 -1.06 -2.90
N LYS A 116 14.15 -0.39 -3.11
CA LYS A 116 14.73 0.54 -2.13
C LYS A 116 13.79 1.70 -1.82
N SER A 117 13.13 2.26 -2.85
CA SER A 117 12.14 3.32 -2.66
C SER A 117 10.93 2.82 -1.87
N LEU A 118 10.33 1.70 -2.31
CA LEU A 118 9.15 1.11 -1.67
C LEU A 118 9.43 0.69 -0.22
N SER A 119 10.60 0.15 0.07
CA SER A 119 10.97 -0.31 1.41
C SER A 119 11.12 0.80 2.44
N ARG A 120 11.43 2.04 2.02
CA ARG A 120 11.57 3.20 2.94
C ARG A 120 10.24 3.68 3.52
N ARG A 121 9.14 3.40 2.82
CA ARG A 121 7.77 3.78 3.21
C ARG A 121 7.08 2.73 4.10
N ARG A 122 7.49 1.47 4.01
CA ARG A 122 6.88 0.36 4.78
C ARG A 122 7.08 0.56 6.29
N LEU A 123 6.00 0.39 7.05
CA LEU A 123 6.00 0.34 8.52
C LEU A 123 5.96 -1.09 9.08
N TRP A 124 6.15 -2.07 8.20
CA TRP A 124 6.23 -3.50 8.46
C TRP A 124 7.49 -4.06 7.83
N LYS A 125 7.97 -5.20 8.33
CA LYS A 125 9.15 -5.86 7.80
C LYS A 125 8.76 -7.15 7.07
N PRO A 126 9.38 -7.46 5.92
CA PRO A 126 9.21 -8.78 5.33
C PRO A 126 9.77 -9.84 6.29
N SER A 127 9.03 -10.92 6.46
CA SER A 127 9.49 -12.13 7.16
C SER A 127 10.53 -12.88 6.32
N GLU A 128 11.33 -13.74 6.96
CA GLU A 128 12.35 -14.56 6.26
C GLU A 128 11.73 -15.56 5.27
N GLU A 129 10.47 -15.95 5.49
CA GLU A 129 9.75 -16.87 4.59
C GLU A 129 9.22 -16.18 3.32
N GLU A 130 9.27 -14.85 3.25
CA GLU A 130 8.72 -14.11 2.13
C GLU A 130 9.60 -14.12 0.90
N ILE A 131 8.90 -14.10 -0.23
CA ILE A 131 9.53 -14.02 -1.54
C ILE A 131 10.04 -12.61 -1.80
N SER A 132 11.36 -12.50 -1.82
CA SER A 132 12.11 -11.30 -2.20
C SER A 132 12.37 -11.22 -3.71
N ASP A 133 12.19 -12.29 -4.47
CA ASP A 133 12.39 -12.25 -5.92
C ASP A 133 11.46 -11.23 -6.59
N ARG A 134 12.03 -10.41 -7.48
CA ARG A 134 11.30 -9.48 -8.36
C ARG A 134 11.61 -9.74 -9.82
N ALA A 135 10.59 -9.61 -10.68
CA ALA A 135 10.69 -9.86 -12.11
C ALA A 135 11.36 -8.71 -12.87
N ALA A 136 12.32 -9.05 -13.71
CA ALA A 136 12.87 -8.25 -14.79
C ALA A 136 12.36 -8.81 -16.12
N LEU A 137 11.38 -8.14 -16.71
CA LEU A 137 10.80 -8.56 -17.98
C LEU A 137 11.37 -7.74 -19.14
N GLN A 138 11.99 -8.42 -20.09
CA GLN A 138 12.37 -7.83 -21.36
C GLN A 138 11.42 -8.32 -22.45
N PHE A 139 10.84 -7.38 -23.19
CA PHE A 139 9.99 -7.66 -24.34
C PHE A 139 10.64 -7.07 -25.59
N CYS A 140 10.90 -7.90 -26.61
CA CYS A 140 11.48 -7.42 -27.86
C CYS A 140 10.40 -6.86 -28.78
N SER A 141 10.50 -5.58 -29.15
CA SER A 141 9.48 -4.92 -29.98
C SER A 141 9.36 -5.53 -31.39
N ALA A 142 10.48 -5.99 -31.98
CA ALA A 142 10.51 -6.59 -33.31
C ALA A 142 10.06 -8.06 -33.33
N THR A 143 10.62 -8.89 -32.44
CA THR A 143 10.38 -10.35 -32.46
C THR A 143 9.21 -10.79 -31.58
N LYS A 144 8.66 -9.88 -30.75
CA LYS A 144 7.68 -10.17 -29.69
C LYS A 144 8.16 -11.21 -28.67
N LYS A 145 9.45 -11.53 -28.65
CA LYS A 145 10.05 -12.47 -27.71
C LYS A 145 10.09 -11.88 -26.31
N VAL A 146 9.64 -12.66 -25.35
CA VAL A 146 9.69 -12.33 -23.92
C VAL A 146 10.85 -13.07 -23.25
N VAL A 147 11.62 -12.34 -22.44
CA VAL A 147 12.67 -12.90 -21.57
C VAL A 147 12.41 -12.42 -20.15
N CYS A 148 12.10 -13.35 -19.26
CA CYS A 148 11.87 -13.07 -17.84
C CYS A 148 13.04 -13.58 -16.99
N ARG A 149 13.54 -12.72 -16.10
CA ARG A 149 14.54 -13.07 -15.08
C ARG A 149 14.09 -12.54 -13.74
N THR A 150 14.62 -13.09 -12.65
CA THR A 150 14.39 -12.57 -11.30
C THR A 150 15.67 -12.19 -10.60
N TYR A 151 15.54 -11.24 -9.67
CA TYR A 151 16.58 -10.85 -8.75
C TYR A 151 16.01 -10.92 -7.33
N ASP A 152 16.78 -11.51 -6.43
CA ASP A 152 16.51 -11.43 -5.00
C ASP A 152 16.89 -10.02 -4.53
N VAL A 153 15.89 -9.23 -4.17
CA VAL A 153 16.10 -7.83 -3.78
C VAL A 153 16.67 -7.67 -2.36
N GLN A 154 16.67 -8.75 -1.56
CA GLN A 154 17.33 -8.75 -0.25
C GLN A 154 18.83 -8.99 -0.37
N ASP A 155 19.30 -9.55 -1.49
CA ASP A 155 20.72 -9.70 -1.81
C ASP A 155 21.16 -8.70 -2.90
N PRO A 156 21.86 -7.60 -2.55
CA PRO A 156 22.40 -6.64 -3.52
C PRO A 156 23.31 -7.27 -4.58
N LYS A 157 23.91 -8.43 -4.27
CA LYS A 157 24.78 -9.20 -5.17
C LYS A 157 24.05 -10.29 -5.94
N SER A 158 22.73 -10.43 -5.76
CA SER A 158 21.91 -11.47 -6.41
C SER A 158 22.20 -11.49 -7.90
N SER A 159 22.51 -12.65 -8.48
CA SER A 159 22.59 -12.79 -9.94
C SER A 159 21.20 -12.94 -10.56
N ALA A 160 21.10 -12.77 -11.88
CA ALA A 160 19.84 -12.92 -12.59
C ALA A 160 19.49 -14.41 -12.73
N LYS A 161 18.34 -14.83 -12.19
CA LYS A 161 17.84 -16.21 -12.31
C LYS A 161 16.79 -16.27 -13.43
N PRO A 162 16.86 -17.20 -14.39
CA PRO A 162 15.80 -17.37 -15.38
C PRO A 162 14.46 -17.69 -14.70
N ALA A 163 13.38 -17.12 -15.21
CA ALA A 163 12.02 -17.42 -14.76
C ALA A 163 11.10 -17.71 -15.95
N ASP A 164 10.14 -18.59 -15.72
CA ASP A 164 9.13 -18.94 -16.70
C ASP A 164 8.06 -17.85 -16.75
N TRP A 165 7.70 -17.43 -17.97
CA TRP A 165 6.60 -16.52 -18.24
C TRP A 165 5.51 -17.28 -19.00
N LYS A 166 4.39 -17.58 -18.34
CA LYS A 166 3.35 -18.46 -18.86
C LYS A 166 2.01 -17.72 -18.94
N TYR A 167 1.50 -17.59 -20.16
CA TYR A 167 0.16 -17.08 -20.36
C TYR A 167 -0.87 -18.13 -19.96
N GLN A 168 -1.89 -17.71 -19.22
CA GLN A 168 -3.00 -18.56 -18.81
C GLN A 168 -4.30 -17.74 -18.85
N SER A 169 -5.35 -18.33 -19.39
CA SER A 169 -6.70 -17.76 -19.40
C SER A 169 -7.35 -17.85 -18.02
N ALA A 170 -8.22 -16.88 -17.70
CA ALA A 170 -9.06 -16.84 -16.50
C ALA A 170 -8.30 -16.79 -15.14
N LEU A 171 -7.05 -16.32 -15.12
CA LEU A 171 -6.33 -16.03 -13.87
C LEU A 171 -7.06 -14.98 -13.01
N SER A 172 -7.63 -13.98 -13.68
CA SER A 172 -8.32 -12.86 -13.05
C SER A 172 -9.66 -13.25 -12.40
N ALA A 173 -10.20 -14.44 -12.69
CA ALA A 173 -11.44 -14.94 -12.09
C ALA A 173 -11.24 -15.70 -10.76
N SER A 174 -10.00 -15.89 -10.29
CA SER A 174 -9.68 -16.81 -9.20
C SER A 174 -9.13 -16.12 -7.94
N TRP A 175 -9.84 -15.12 -7.41
CA TRP A 175 -9.42 -14.42 -6.19
C TRP A 175 -10.45 -14.54 -5.06
N SER A 176 -9.92 -14.71 -3.85
CA SER A 176 -10.62 -14.56 -2.59
C SER A 176 -10.38 -13.16 -2.06
N THR A 177 -11.44 -12.52 -1.60
CA THR A 177 -11.38 -11.17 -1.06
C THR A 177 -11.66 -11.21 0.44
N LEU A 178 -10.80 -10.57 1.21
CA LEU A 178 -10.96 -10.38 2.64
C LEU A 178 -11.27 -8.91 2.92
N TYR A 179 -12.25 -8.66 3.79
CA TYR A 179 -12.59 -7.32 4.27
C TYR A 179 -12.38 -7.24 5.76
N CYS A 180 -11.93 -6.08 6.23
CA CYS A 180 -12.05 -5.73 7.63
C CYS A 180 -12.29 -4.25 7.82
N THR A 181 -12.88 -3.89 8.95
CA THR A 181 -12.92 -2.51 9.44
C THR A 181 -12.11 -2.43 10.72
N VAL A 182 -11.16 -1.51 10.77
CA VAL A 182 -10.31 -1.28 11.94
C VAL A 182 -10.63 0.09 12.52
N ASN A 183 -10.96 0.11 13.80
CA ASN A 183 -11.13 1.36 14.54
C ASN A 183 -9.75 1.89 14.94
N VAL A 184 -9.44 3.09 14.48
CA VAL A 184 -8.20 3.80 14.76
C VAL A 184 -8.44 4.78 15.90
N ASN A 185 -7.61 4.69 16.94
CA ASN A 185 -7.54 5.66 18.03
C ASN A 185 -6.11 5.71 18.55
N ILE A 186 -5.25 6.43 17.83
CA ILE A 186 -3.81 6.51 18.09
C ILE A 186 -3.52 7.88 18.70
N HIS A 187 -2.92 7.88 19.88
CA HIS A 187 -2.43 9.08 20.55
C HIS A 187 -0.91 9.14 20.46
N ILE A 188 -0.38 10.23 19.91
CA ILE A 188 1.04 10.42 19.66
C ILE A 188 1.50 11.68 20.41
N PRO A 189 2.21 11.54 21.54
CA PRO A 189 2.74 12.70 22.27
C PRO A 189 3.89 13.36 21.50
N LEU A 190 3.91 14.70 21.48
CA LEU A 190 4.99 15.51 20.92
C LEU A 190 5.90 15.99 22.05
N LEU A 191 7.19 15.62 22.02
CA LEU A 191 8.12 15.88 23.12
C LEU A 191 8.73 17.27 23.06
N THR A 192 8.77 17.97 24.20
CA THR A 192 9.29 19.34 24.33
C THR A 192 10.79 19.46 24.00
N THR A 193 11.55 18.36 24.07
CA THR A 193 13.00 18.35 23.83
C THR A 193 13.40 18.29 22.35
N SER A 194 12.46 18.20 21.41
CA SER A 194 12.76 18.24 19.97
C SER A 194 12.50 19.65 19.41
N PRO A 195 13.54 20.46 19.13
CA PRO A 195 13.37 21.86 18.70
C PRO A 195 12.72 21.99 17.32
N ASN A 196 12.73 20.92 16.51
CA ASN A 196 11.95 20.79 15.28
C ASN A 196 10.91 19.68 15.51
N HIS A 197 9.67 20.04 15.84
CA HIS A 197 8.54 19.11 15.85
C HIS A 197 8.23 18.69 14.41
N ASP A 198 9.05 17.82 13.85
CA ASP A 198 8.78 17.19 12.57
C ASP A 198 7.52 16.31 12.74
N LEU A 199 6.38 16.86 12.35
CA LEU A 199 5.05 16.27 12.46
C LEU A 199 5.02 14.92 11.75
N GLU A 200 5.65 14.83 10.58
CA GLU A 200 5.80 13.62 9.79
C GLU A 200 6.57 12.56 10.58
N LYS A 201 7.74 12.92 11.11
CA LYS A 201 8.57 11.99 11.90
C LYS A 201 7.87 11.49 13.16
N ASN A 202 7.20 12.37 13.90
CA ASN A 202 6.48 11.98 15.12
C ASN A 202 5.29 11.07 14.78
N THR A 203 4.54 11.40 13.72
CA THR A 203 3.44 10.57 13.22
C THR A 203 3.95 9.19 12.81
N LYS A 204 5.03 9.15 12.01
CA LYS A 204 5.68 7.90 11.60
C LYS A 204 6.12 7.06 12.79
N ASN A 205 6.65 7.67 13.85
CA ASN A 205 7.00 6.94 15.07
C ASN A 205 5.77 6.37 15.79
N GLY A 206 4.68 7.12 15.87
CA GLY A 206 3.42 6.64 16.44
C GLY A 206 2.83 5.48 15.63
N LEU A 207 2.78 5.63 14.31
CA LEU A 207 2.31 4.60 13.38
C LEU A 207 3.18 3.33 13.44
N ASN A 208 4.51 3.43 13.63
CA ASN A 208 5.39 2.28 13.84
C ASN A 208 5.10 1.50 15.14
N ARG A 209 4.58 2.16 16.19
CA ARG A 209 4.14 1.45 17.40
C ARG A 209 2.79 0.77 17.18
N TRP A 210 1.89 1.46 16.50
CA TRP A 210 0.58 0.92 16.16
C TRP A 210 0.66 -0.24 15.16
N SER A 211 1.58 -0.18 14.18
CA SER A 211 1.78 -1.27 13.22
C SER A 211 2.14 -2.58 13.92
N LYS A 212 2.98 -2.53 14.95
CA LYS A 212 3.28 -3.70 15.80
C LYS A 212 2.04 -4.26 16.51
N GLN A 213 1.13 -3.41 16.99
CA GLN A 213 -0.13 -3.87 17.58
C GLN A 213 -1.04 -4.57 16.56
N ILE A 214 -1.00 -4.15 15.29
CA ILE A 214 -1.69 -4.83 14.20
C ILE A 214 -0.98 -6.16 13.86
N GLU A 215 0.36 -6.17 13.84
CA GLU A 215 1.17 -7.37 13.59
C GLU A 215 0.94 -8.44 14.67
N ASP A 216 0.82 -8.04 15.94
CA ASP A 216 0.55 -8.93 17.08
C ASP A 216 -0.96 -9.22 17.27
N GLY A 217 -1.82 -8.60 16.46
CA GLY A 217 -3.27 -8.74 16.54
C GLY A 217 -3.77 -10.14 16.18
N VAL A 218 -4.93 -10.51 16.73
CA VAL A 218 -5.65 -11.75 16.43
C VAL A 218 -6.71 -11.47 15.37
N PHE A 219 -6.76 -12.31 14.33
CA PHE A 219 -7.64 -12.15 13.18
C PHE A 219 -8.66 -13.28 13.15
N LEU A 220 -9.95 -12.94 13.21
CA LEU A 220 -11.05 -13.88 13.14
C LEU A 220 -11.64 -13.85 11.73
N ILE A 221 -11.43 -14.91 10.97
CA ILE A 221 -11.97 -15.06 9.62
C ILE A 221 -13.34 -15.72 9.75
N ASN A 222 -14.39 -15.01 9.35
CA ASN A 222 -15.79 -15.42 9.52
C ASN A 222 -16.11 -15.80 10.98
N GLY A 223 -15.55 -15.05 11.93
CA GLY A 223 -15.76 -15.25 13.38
C GLY A 223 -14.92 -16.35 14.02
N GLN A 224 -13.98 -16.98 13.30
CA GLN A 224 -13.13 -18.04 13.84
C GLN A 224 -11.64 -17.72 13.68
N VAL A 225 -10.84 -18.05 14.70
CA VAL A 225 -9.39 -18.09 14.58
C VAL A 225 -9.02 -19.42 13.92
N LYS A 226 -8.42 -19.35 12.74
CA LYS A 226 -7.92 -20.52 12.01
C LYS A 226 -6.41 -20.62 12.20
N GLY A 227 -5.86 -21.83 12.12
CA GLY A 227 -4.41 -22.04 12.18
C GLY A 227 -3.70 -21.51 10.93
N ASP A 228 -2.48 -21.01 11.08
CA ASP A 228 -1.70 -20.35 10.03
C ASP A 228 -1.51 -21.17 8.76
N ASP A 229 -1.26 -22.48 8.93
CA ASP A 229 -1.04 -23.41 7.81
C ASP A 229 -2.33 -24.03 7.24
N ALA A 230 -3.50 -23.73 7.82
CA ALA A 230 -4.78 -24.20 7.31
C ALA A 230 -5.08 -23.58 5.94
N GLU A 231 -5.79 -24.31 5.09
CA GLU A 231 -6.28 -23.76 3.83
C GLU A 231 -7.40 -22.74 4.13
N LEU A 232 -7.31 -21.54 3.55
CA LEU A 232 -8.29 -20.47 3.78
C LEU A 232 -9.72 -20.91 3.39
N LEU A 233 -9.80 -21.71 2.32
CA LEU A 233 -11.04 -22.18 1.68
C LEU A 233 -11.47 -23.59 2.13
N GLU A 234 -10.86 -24.13 3.18
CA GLU A 234 -11.20 -25.47 3.68
C GLU A 234 -12.69 -25.55 4.08
N GLY A 235 -13.38 -26.57 3.57
CA GLY A 235 -14.81 -26.81 3.83
C GLY A 235 -15.80 -26.16 2.84
N GLN A 236 -15.35 -25.27 1.94
CA GLN A 236 -16.20 -24.76 0.86
C GLN A 236 -16.25 -25.77 -0.29
N LYS A 237 -17.25 -26.66 -0.27
CA LYS A 237 -17.53 -27.55 -1.41
C LYS A 237 -17.72 -26.69 -2.67
N LYS A 238 -16.84 -26.85 -3.66
CA LYS A 238 -17.12 -26.42 -5.04
C LYS A 238 -18.45 -27.06 -5.45
N LEU A 239 -19.52 -26.28 -5.47
CA LEU A 239 -20.79 -26.71 -6.02
C LEU A 239 -20.51 -27.15 -7.46
N ARG A 240 -20.62 -28.47 -7.71
CA ARG A 240 -20.57 -29.05 -9.05
C ARG A 240 -21.81 -28.58 -9.81
N GLY A 241 -21.76 -27.38 -10.35
CA GLY A 241 -22.81 -26.78 -11.17
C GLY A 241 -22.16 -25.74 -12.06
N ASN A 242 -22.67 -25.60 -13.29
CA ASN A 242 -22.17 -24.70 -14.34
C ASN A 242 -22.40 -23.20 -14.02
N THR A 243 -22.38 -22.84 -12.74
CA THR A 243 -22.64 -21.50 -12.22
C THR A 243 -21.29 -20.77 -12.16
N GLN A 244 -21.25 -19.56 -12.75
CA GLN A 244 -20.09 -18.67 -12.71
C GLN A 244 -19.50 -18.59 -11.29
N PRO A 245 -18.17 -18.58 -11.12
CA PRO A 245 -17.56 -18.48 -9.80
C PRO A 245 -18.02 -17.18 -9.13
N SER A 246 -18.89 -17.30 -8.11
CA SER A 246 -19.27 -16.16 -7.29
C SER A 246 -18.03 -15.66 -6.55
N PRO A 247 -17.75 -14.36 -6.52
CA PRO A 247 -16.60 -13.84 -5.78
C PRO A 247 -16.70 -14.26 -4.30
N GLN A 248 -15.64 -14.87 -3.79
CA GLN A 248 -15.59 -15.38 -2.43
C GLN A 248 -15.15 -14.26 -1.48
N PHE A 249 -16.05 -13.88 -0.58
CA PHE A 249 -15.82 -12.83 0.39
C PHE A 249 -15.67 -13.43 1.78
N SER A 250 -14.68 -12.97 2.53
CA SER A 250 -14.52 -13.30 3.95
C SER A 250 -14.53 -12.02 4.78
N ASP A 251 -15.40 -11.98 5.78
CA ASP A 251 -15.41 -10.91 6.78
C ASP A 251 -14.37 -11.23 7.85
N VAL A 252 -13.48 -10.29 8.13
CA VAL A 252 -12.39 -10.46 9.08
C VAL A 252 -12.50 -9.44 10.19
N LYS A 253 -12.57 -9.92 11.43
CA LYS A 253 -12.53 -9.08 12.63
C LYS A 253 -11.11 -9.06 13.18
N VAL A 254 -10.60 -7.86 13.42
CA VAL A 254 -9.27 -7.64 13.98
C VAL A 254 -9.40 -7.33 15.47
N LEU A 255 -8.77 -8.14 16.31
CA LEU A 255 -8.65 -7.90 17.74
C LEU A 255 -7.22 -7.53 18.05
N THR A 256 -6.98 -6.26 18.37
CA THR A 256 -5.68 -5.83 18.90
C THR A 256 -5.64 -6.12 20.39
N GLN A 257 -4.49 -6.58 20.89
CA GLN A 257 -4.29 -6.71 22.33
C GLN A 257 -4.34 -5.32 22.97
N LEU A 258 -5.13 -5.19 24.03
CA LEU A 258 -4.99 -4.06 24.94
C LEU A 258 -3.58 -4.14 25.53
N SER A 259 -2.87 -3.02 25.57
CA SER A 259 -1.46 -2.88 25.99
C SER A 259 -1.19 -3.20 27.47
N GLN A 260 -1.93 -4.13 28.07
CA GLN A 260 -1.75 -4.62 29.42
C GLN A 260 -1.00 -5.95 29.36
N GLY A 261 0.33 -5.89 29.45
CA GLY A 261 1.16 -7.08 29.60
C GLY A 261 0.75 -7.86 30.86
N SER A 262 0.73 -9.20 30.76
CA SER A 262 0.17 -10.12 31.77
C SER A 262 0.92 -10.21 33.11
N SER A 263 1.80 -9.27 33.46
CA SER A 263 2.57 -9.36 34.72
C SER A 263 3.13 -8.04 35.27
N HIS A 264 2.86 -6.88 34.67
CA HIS A 264 3.48 -5.63 35.11
C HIS A 264 2.47 -4.73 35.83
N ARG A 265 2.78 -4.35 37.08
CA ARG A 265 2.15 -3.20 37.74
C ARG A 265 2.25 -2.02 36.77
N SER A 266 1.10 -1.56 36.28
CA SER A 266 1.03 -0.42 35.36
C SER A 266 1.36 0.85 36.15
N THR A 267 2.62 1.24 36.19
CA THR A 267 3.04 2.53 36.74
C THR A 267 2.76 3.60 35.70
N ALA A 268 1.85 4.53 36.01
CA ALA A 268 1.62 5.69 35.17
C ALA A 268 2.92 6.48 35.03
N THR A 269 3.43 6.63 33.81
CA THR A 269 4.59 7.47 33.52
C THR A 269 4.11 8.85 33.11
N VAL A 270 4.59 9.89 33.78
CA VAL A 270 4.36 11.28 33.37
C VAL A 270 5.43 11.65 32.36
N GLN A 271 5.03 12.18 31.21
CA GLN A 271 5.92 12.66 30.17
C GLN A 271 5.60 14.12 29.86
N VAL A 272 6.62 14.97 29.82
CA VAL A 272 6.47 16.38 29.45
C VAL A 272 6.38 16.47 27.93
N CYS A 273 5.28 17.03 27.44
CA CYS A 273 4.97 17.15 26.02
C CYS A 273 4.67 18.60 25.67
N SER A 274 4.97 19.00 24.43
CA SER A 274 4.59 20.31 23.86
C SER A 274 3.29 20.25 23.05
N GLY A 275 2.73 19.05 22.86
CA GLY A 275 1.47 18.83 22.15
C GLY A 275 1.18 17.34 21.96
N SER A 276 0.16 17.04 21.17
CA SER A 276 -0.16 15.67 20.74
C SER A 276 -0.84 15.63 19.38
N ILE A 277 -0.67 14.51 18.69
CA ILE A 277 -1.43 14.17 17.48
C ILE A 277 -2.39 13.04 17.85
N ASN A 278 -3.65 13.18 17.48
CA ASN A 278 -4.68 12.17 17.70
C ASN A 278 -5.26 11.73 16.37
N LEU A 279 -4.99 10.48 15.99
CA LEU A 279 -5.59 9.85 14.82
C LEU A 279 -6.82 9.06 15.27
N LYS A 280 -8.00 9.45 14.80
CA LYS A 280 -9.27 8.81 15.19
C LYS A 280 -10.11 8.50 13.97
N GLY A 281 -10.77 7.34 13.97
CA GLY A 281 -11.69 6.98 12.89
C GLY A 281 -11.90 5.49 12.73
N ALA A 282 -12.48 5.12 11.60
CA ALA A 282 -12.58 3.74 11.15
C ALA A 282 -12.06 3.64 9.71
N VAL A 283 -11.21 2.65 9.45
CA VAL A 283 -10.65 2.38 8.12
C VAL A 283 -11.14 1.03 7.62
N LYS A 284 -11.65 0.98 6.38
CA LYS A 284 -12.05 -0.25 5.68
C LYS A 284 -10.86 -0.70 4.85
N CYS A 285 -10.42 -1.91 5.14
CA CYS A 285 -9.26 -2.52 4.51
C CYS A 285 -9.71 -3.75 3.71
N ARG A 286 -8.95 -4.04 2.67
CA ARG A 286 -9.23 -5.12 1.74
C ARG A 286 -7.95 -5.83 1.34
N ALA A 287 -8.00 -7.14 1.33
CA ALA A 287 -6.93 -7.97 0.80
C ALA A 287 -7.46 -8.97 -0.23
N TYR A 288 -6.61 -9.32 -1.19
CA TYR A 288 -6.90 -10.29 -2.24
C TYR A 288 -5.86 -11.40 -2.21
N ILE A 289 -6.32 -12.65 -2.27
CA ILE A 289 -5.46 -13.83 -2.37
C ILE A 289 -5.94 -14.73 -3.51
N HIS A 290 -5.03 -15.18 -4.35
CA HIS A 290 -5.35 -16.09 -5.44
C HIS A 290 -5.77 -17.47 -4.90
N ASN A 291 -6.79 -18.08 -5.50
CA ASN A 291 -7.46 -19.31 -5.02
C ASN A 291 -6.64 -20.60 -5.22
N ASN A 292 -5.33 -20.50 -5.45
CA ASN A 292 -4.46 -21.66 -5.59
C ASN A 292 -3.96 -22.11 -4.22
N LYS A 293 -4.81 -22.82 -3.48
CA LYS A 293 -4.54 -23.34 -2.12
C LYS A 293 -4.00 -22.24 -1.17
N PRO A 294 -4.71 -21.10 -1.06
CA PRO A 294 -4.27 -20.01 -0.19
C PRO A 294 -4.22 -20.47 1.25
N LYS A 295 -3.14 -20.13 1.96
CA LYS A 295 -3.04 -20.37 3.40
C LYS A 295 -3.63 -19.21 4.20
N VAL A 296 -4.12 -19.51 5.39
CA VAL A 296 -4.61 -18.49 6.34
C VAL A 296 -3.54 -17.46 6.65
N LYS A 297 -2.28 -17.88 6.85
CA LYS A 297 -1.16 -16.96 7.13
C LYS A 297 -0.95 -15.90 6.04
N GLU A 298 -1.04 -16.30 4.77
CA GLU A 298 -0.85 -15.40 3.63
C GLU A 298 -1.98 -14.36 3.57
N ALA A 299 -3.21 -14.80 3.83
CA ALA A 299 -4.39 -13.94 3.84
C ALA A 299 -4.37 -12.92 4.98
N ILE A 300 -4.04 -13.37 6.20
CA ILE A 300 -3.90 -12.48 7.36
C ILE A 300 -2.76 -11.49 7.12
N GLN A 301 -1.63 -11.95 6.59
CA GLN A 301 -0.49 -11.08 6.32
C GLN A 301 -0.81 -10.01 5.26
N ALA A 302 -1.48 -10.39 4.18
CA ALA A 302 -1.95 -9.46 3.16
C ALA A 302 -2.85 -8.38 3.77
N LEU A 303 -3.76 -8.76 4.67
CA LEU A 303 -4.67 -7.85 5.34
C LEU A 303 -3.96 -6.94 6.37
N LYS A 304 -3.04 -7.48 7.17
CA LYS A 304 -2.18 -6.70 8.08
C LYS A 304 -1.48 -5.56 7.34
N ARG A 305 -0.89 -5.85 6.18
CA ARG A 305 -0.21 -4.86 5.36
C ARG A 305 -1.16 -3.82 4.79
N ASP A 306 -2.35 -4.22 4.34
CA ASP A 306 -3.34 -3.27 3.87
C ASP A 306 -3.76 -2.30 4.98
N ILE A 307 -4.02 -2.79 6.20
CA ILE A 307 -4.35 -1.97 7.37
C ILE A 307 -3.25 -0.95 7.65
N ILE A 308 -2.00 -1.42 7.70
CA ILE A 308 -0.84 -0.59 8.02
C ILE A 308 -0.57 0.45 6.93
N ASN A 309 -0.55 0.02 5.66
CA ASN A 309 -0.30 0.89 4.52
C ASN A 309 -1.42 1.92 4.37
N THR A 310 -2.69 1.53 4.49
CA THR A 310 -3.83 2.44 4.33
C THR A 310 -3.72 3.65 5.26
N LEU A 311 -3.44 3.42 6.55
CA LEU A 311 -3.32 4.54 7.48
C LEU A 311 -2.03 5.34 7.25
N SER A 312 -0.92 4.67 6.93
CA SER A 312 0.36 5.32 6.64
C SER A 312 0.28 6.23 5.42
N ASP A 313 -0.26 5.71 4.31
CA ASP A 313 -0.39 6.43 3.03
C ASP A 313 -1.30 7.64 3.18
N ARG A 314 -2.43 7.51 3.89
CA ARG A 314 -3.34 8.64 4.16
C ARG A 314 -2.66 9.76 4.95
N CYS A 315 -1.83 9.41 5.94
CA CYS A 315 -1.05 10.40 6.67
C CYS A 315 0.03 11.04 5.79
N GLU A 316 0.77 10.26 4.99
CA GLU A 316 1.76 10.79 4.07
C GLU A 316 1.14 11.76 3.05
N ILE A 317 0.01 11.40 2.45
CA ILE A 317 -0.70 12.25 1.48
C ILE A 317 -1.17 13.56 2.13
N LEU A 318 -1.71 13.49 3.36
CA LEU A 318 -2.07 14.72 4.09
C LEU A 318 -0.86 15.62 4.31
N PHE A 319 0.30 15.07 4.71
CA PHE A 319 1.49 15.89 4.93
C PHE A 319 2.07 16.44 3.63
N GLU A 320 2.04 15.67 2.54
CA GLU A 320 2.40 16.15 1.20
C GLU A 320 1.50 17.34 0.81
N ASP A 321 0.19 17.25 1.04
CA ASP A 321 -0.78 18.32 0.78
C ASP A 321 -0.54 19.57 1.62
N MET A 322 -0.35 19.42 2.94
CA MET A 322 -0.05 20.53 3.85
C MET A 322 1.22 21.28 3.42
N ILE A 323 2.27 20.56 2.99
CA ILE A 323 3.52 21.17 2.52
C ILE A 323 3.28 22.01 1.26
N ILE A 324 2.47 21.52 0.32
CA ILE A 324 2.18 22.17 -0.96
C ILE A 324 1.26 23.38 -0.76
N ASN A 325 0.18 23.23 0.00
CA ASN A 325 -0.91 24.21 0.08
C ASN A 325 -0.76 25.23 1.22
N GLU A 326 -0.19 24.84 2.37
CA GLU A 326 -0.12 25.70 3.56
C GLU A 326 1.25 26.39 3.74
N GLY A 327 2.25 25.95 2.97
CA GLY A 327 3.63 26.43 2.99
C GLY A 327 4.39 26.06 4.28
N PRO A 328 5.74 26.00 4.26
CA PRO A 328 6.56 25.56 5.39
C PRO A 328 6.55 26.51 6.62
N HIS A 329 5.73 27.57 6.61
CA HIS A 329 5.83 28.71 7.53
C HIS A 329 4.57 29.03 8.35
N LYS A 330 3.45 28.31 8.21
CA LYS A 330 2.36 28.40 9.19
C LYS A 330 2.78 27.71 10.50
N LYS A 331 3.49 28.48 11.35
CA LYS A 331 3.94 28.08 12.69
C LYS A 331 2.86 28.17 13.76
N ASN A 332 1.64 28.56 13.39
CA ASN A 332 0.55 28.60 14.33
C ASN A 332 -0.07 27.21 14.41
N LEU A 333 0.48 26.38 15.30
CA LEU A 333 -0.20 25.19 15.79
C LEU A 333 -1.40 25.66 16.61
N GLU A 334 -2.42 26.24 15.98
CA GLU A 334 -3.75 26.25 16.60
C GLU A 334 -4.28 24.82 16.58
N LYS A 335 -5.33 24.56 17.36
CA LYS A 335 -5.95 23.24 17.34
C LYS A 335 -6.59 23.02 15.97
N GLU A 336 -5.90 22.25 15.13
CA GLU A 336 -6.32 22.01 13.76
C GLU A 336 -6.86 20.59 13.61
N TYR A 337 -8.04 20.52 13.00
CA TYR A 337 -8.70 19.28 12.65
C TYR A 337 -8.55 19.06 11.14
N HIS A 338 -7.81 18.02 10.79
CA HIS A 338 -7.58 17.62 9.41
C HIS A 338 -8.34 16.34 9.09
N VAL A 339 -8.99 16.28 7.94
CA VAL A 339 -9.66 15.06 7.45
C VAL A 339 -8.66 14.27 6.61
N LEU A 340 -8.50 12.98 6.91
CA LEU A 340 -7.62 12.13 6.09
C LEU A 340 -8.29 11.81 4.74
N PRO A 341 -7.53 11.77 3.63
CA PRO A 341 -8.03 11.37 2.32
C PRO A 341 -8.89 10.11 2.39
N GLN A 342 -10.05 10.10 1.76
CA GLN A 342 -10.92 8.94 1.69
C GLN A 342 -10.37 7.93 0.69
N ARG A 343 -10.36 6.65 1.07
CA ARG A 343 -9.96 5.58 0.15
C ARG A 343 -11.13 5.25 -0.79
N LEU A 344 -10.82 5.00 -2.04
CA LEU A 344 -11.76 4.53 -3.04
C LEU A 344 -11.22 3.28 -3.74
N PHE A 345 -12.09 2.56 -4.45
CA PHE A 345 -11.75 1.35 -5.17
C PHE A 345 -12.29 1.37 -6.59
N VAL A 346 -11.49 0.87 -7.53
CA VAL A 346 -11.82 0.76 -8.95
C VAL A 346 -11.54 -0.67 -9.43
N PRO A 347 -12.46 -1.30 -10.18
CA PRO A 347 -12.27 -2.66 -10.70
C PRO A 347 -11.11 -2.75 -11.69
N VAL A 348 -10.37 -3.86 -11.62
CA VAL A 348 -9.47 -4.26 -12.70
C VAL A 348 -10.30 -5.01 -13.75
N ALA A 349 -10.30 -4.52 -14.99
CA ALA A 349 -11.03 -5.16 -16.08
C ALA A 349 -10.70 -6.66 -16.20
N GLY A 350 -11.73 -7.51 -16.20
CA GLY A 350 -11.60 -8.96 -16.28
C GLY A 350 -11.27 -9.66 -14.95
N SER A 351 -11.11 -8.92 -13.84
CA SER A 351 -10.74 -9.45 -12.53
C SER A 351 -11.74 -9.08 -11.43
N SER A 352 -11.80 -9.90 -10.39
CA SER A 352 -12.49 -9.55 -9.13
C SER A 352 -11.64 -8.67 -8.21
N VAL A 353 -10.37 -8.43 -8.56
CA VAL A 353 -9.48 -7.50 -7.85
C VAL A 353 -9.87 -6.06 -8.19
N MET A 354 -9.86 -5.22 -7.17
CA MET A 354 -10.06 -3.77 -7.31
C MET A 354 -8.82 -3.07 -6.78
N LEU A 355 -8.29 -2.13 -7.56
CA LEU A 355 -7.21 -1.24 -7.15
C LEU A 355 -7.80 -0.10 -6.31
N SER A 356 -6.96 0.56 -5.51
CA SER A 356 -7.38 1.68 -4.69
C SER A 356 -6.81 3.01 -5.17
N ASP A 357 -7.41 4.09 -4.72
CA ASP A 357 -6.81 5.42 -4.73
C ASP A 357 -7.29 6.18 -3.48
N TYR A 358 -6.77 7.39 -3.28
CA TYR A 358 -7.18 8.28 -2.21
C TYR A 358 -7.66 9.60 -2.80
N LYS A 359 -8.68 10.18 -2.18
CA LYS A 359 -9.20 11.50 -2.56
C LYS A 359 -9.48 12.36 -1.33
N PHE A 360 -9.25 13.66 -1.43
CA PHE A 360 -9.81 14.65 -0.53
C PHE A 360 -11.29 14.91 -0.84
N GLY A 361 -11.93 15.72 0.00
CA GLY A 361 -13.38 15.97 -0.07
C GLY A 361 -13.79 16.81 -1.28
N ASP A 362 -12.89 17.66 -1.75
CA ASP A 362 -13.03 18.66 -2.81
C ASP A 362 -12.63 18.17 -4.21
N GLU A 363 -11.86 17.08 -4.30
CA GLU A 363 -11.46 16.49 -5.59
C GLU A 363 -12.66 15.99 -6.41
N ALA A 364 -12.69 16.37 -7.69
CA ALA A 364 -13.70 15.95 -8.64
C ALA A 364 -13.44 14.52 -9.15
N THR A 365 -14.50 13.85 -9.60
CA THR A 365 -14.39 12.51 -10.19
C THR A 365 -13.46 12.45 -11.40
N GLY A 366 -13.40 13.52 -12.20
CA GLY A 366 -12.51 13.62 -13.36
C GLY A 366 -11.04 13.51 -12.99
N GLU A 367 -10.63 14.11 -11.86
CA GLU A 367 -9.24 14.07 -11.38
C GLU A 367 -8.82 12.63 -11.00
N ILE A 368 -9.75 11.87 -10.42
CA ILE A 368 -9.54 10.45 -10.10
C ILE A 368 -9.38 9.65 -11.40
N GLN A 369 -10.26 9.86 -12.38
CA GLN A 369 -10.16 9.17 -13.67
C GLN A 369 -8.84 9.46 -14.37
N GLU A 370 -8.38 10.71 -14.36
CA GLU A 370 -7.09 11.12 -14.90
C GLU A 370 -5.92 10.43 -14.19
N ARG A 371 -5.93 10.36 -12.85
CA ARG A 371 -4.89 9.64 -12.09
C ARG A 371 -4.82 8.15 -12.43
N PHE A 372 -5.95 7.46 -12.63
CA PHE A 372 -5.93 6.06 -13.05
C PHE A 372 -5.39 5.88 -14.48
N VAL A 373 -5.69 6.80 -15.39
CA VAL A 373 -5.10 6.80 -16.74
C VAL A 373 -3.59 7.05 -16.66
N GLU A 374 -3.16 8.01 -15.85
CA GLU A 374 -1.77 8.36 -15.71
C GLU A 374 -0.97 7.24 -15.02
N MET A 375 -1.35 6.84 -13.81
CA MET A 375 -0.58 5.89 -12.98
C MET A 375 -0.76 4.43 -13.38
N LEU A 376 -1.89 4.06 -13.99
CA LEU A 376 -2.23 2.66 -14.25
C LEU A 376 -2.53 2.35 -15.72
N ASP A 377 -2.43 3.35 -16.62
CA ASP A 377 -2.74 3.25 -18.05
C ASP A 377 -4.14 2.62 -18.27
N GLN A 378 -5.08 2.96 -17.36
CA GLN A 378 -6.43 2.40 -17.32
C GLN A 378 -7.48 3.51 -17.35
N SER A 379 -8.36 3.47 -18.34
CA SER A 379 -9.58 4.29 -18.34
C SER A 379 -10.59 3.73 -17.34
N VAL A 380 -11.22 4.64 -16.59
CA VAL A 380 -12.18 4.32 -15.53
C VAL A 380 -13.45 5.10 -15.77
N GLN A 381 -14.60 4.44 -15.67
CA GLN A 381 -15.91 5.10 -15.73
C GLN A 381 -16.29 5.60 -14.34
N ALA A 382 -17.03 6.71 -14.28
CA ALA A 382 -17.40 7.33 -13.00
C ALA A 382 -18.22 6.40 -12.11
N GLU A 383 -19.04 5.54 -12.72
CA GLU A 383 -19.92 4.58 -12.05
C GLU A 383 -19.16 3.42 -11.39
N ASP A 384 -17.94 3.15 -11.84
CA ASP A 384 -17.09 2.07 -11.34
C ASP A 384 -16.26 2.49 -10.10
N ILE A 385 -16.30 3.78 -9.73
CA ILE A 385 -15.55 4.34 -8.60
C ILE A 385 -16.35 4.14 -7.30
N HIS A 386 -15.86 3.24 -6.44
CA HIS A 386 -16.50 2.93 -5.17
C HIS A 386 -15.77 3.59 -4.00
N ILE A 387 -16.35 4.63 -3.42
CA ILE A 387 -15.82 5.29 -2.22
C ILE A 387 -16.03 4.38 -1.00
N ALA A 388 -14.98 4.16 -0.22
CA ALA A 388 -15.12 3.44 1.05
C ALA A 388 -15.79 4.35 2.08
N GLU A 389 -16.96 3.95 2.59
CA GLU A 389 -17.64 4.73 3.64
C GLU A 389 -16.83 4.64 4.94
N GLU A 390 -16.04 5.67 5.20
CA GLU A 390 -15.10 5.78 6.31
C GLU A 390 -15.05 7.22 6.80
N ILE A 391 -14.81 7.39 8.10
CA ILE A 391 -14.58 8.71 8.70
C ILE A 391 -13.30 8.59 9.52
N SER A 392 -12.26 9.33 9.11
CA SER A 392 -10.98 9.40 9.83
C SER A 392 -10.47 10.83 9.87
N THR A 393 -10.08 11.27 11.06
CA THR A 393 -9.64 12.64 11.36
C THR A 393 -8.32 12.61 12.11
N VAL A 394 -7.49 13.62 11.87
CA VAL A 394 -6.29 13.93 12.63
C VAL A 394 -6.53 15.22 13.40
N ASP A 395 -6.35 15.18 14.72
CA ASP A 395 -6.40 16.36 15.60
C ASP A 395 -4.97 16.64 16.09
N ILE A 396 -4.45 17.81 15.72
CA ILE A 396 -3.14 18.31 16.18
C ILE A 396 -3.41 19.34 17.26
N SER A 397 -3.08 18.97 18.50
CA SER A 397 -3.34 19.79 19.67
C SER A 397 -2.02 20.30 20.27
N PRO A 398 -1.71 21.61 20.20
CA PRO A 398 -0.58 22.21 20.94
C PRO A 398 -0.84 22.19 22.45
N VAL A 399 0.21 22.31 23.26
CA VAL A 399 0.07 22.78 24.64
C VAL A 399 -0.01 24.29 24.62
N THR A 400 -1.18 24.86 24.87
CA THR A 400 -1.36 26.31 25.03
C THR A 400 -0.88 26.72 26.43
N ASP A 401 0.13 27.59 26.51
CA ASP A 401 0.63 28.18 27.77
C ASP A 401 -0.39 29.14 28.44
N ASN A 402 -1.56 29.35 27.83
CA ASN A 402 -2.61 30.20 28.38
C ASN A 402 -3.76 29.35 28.96
N MET A 403 -3.56 28.83 30.17
CA MET A 403 -4.67 28.51 31.06
C MET A 403 -4.43 29.23 32.38
N ASP A 404 -5.32 30.19 32.69
CA ASP A 404 -5.46 30.76 34.03
C ASP A 404 -5.47 29.60 35.04
N GLU A 405 -4.38 29.45 35.81
CA GLU A 405 -4.20 28.37 36.78
C GLU A 405 -5.39 28.22 37.76
N ALA A 406 -6.18 29.28 37.91
CA ALA A 406 -7.36 29.32 38.75
C ALA A 406 -8.54 28.46 38.22
N GLN A 407 -8.68 28.32 36.90
CA GLN A 407 -9.79 27.60 36.28
C GLN A 407 -9.52 26.09 36.24
N GLU A 408 -8.27 25.70 35.97
CA GLU A 408 -7.85 24.30 35.92
C GLU A 408 -7.79 23.66 37.32
N LYS A 409 -7.36 24.41 38.35
CA LYS A 409 -7.43 23.97 39.75
C LYS A 409 -8.87 23.76 40.22
N LYS A 410 -9.82 24.58 39.77
CA LYS A 410 -11.26 24.41 40.08
C LYS A 410 -11.87 23.19 39.38
N LEU A 411 -11.58 22.99 38.10
CA LEU A 411 -12.12 21.87 37.32
C LEU A 411 -11.56 20.52 37.80
N THR A 412 -10.27 20.48 38.12
CA THR A 412 -9.60 19.28 38.63
C THR A 412 -10.11 18.92 40.03
N LYS A 413 -10.33 19.91 40.91
CA LYS A 413 -10.91 19.70 42.24
C LYS A 413 -12.37 19.24 42.16
N ALA A 414 -13.18 19.80 41.27
CA ALA A 414 -14.57 19.39 41.05
C ALA A 414 -14.66 17.96 40.49
N THR A 415 -13.76 17.60 39.57
CA THR A 415 -13.71 16.27 38.96
C THR A 415 -13.22 15.20 39.94
N LEU A 416 -12.23 15.53 40.79
CA LEU A 416 -11.79 14.65 41.88
C LEU A 416 -12.88 14.46 42.95
N LEU A 417 -13.62 15.52 43.30
CA LEU A 417 -14.75 15.43 44.22
C LEU A 417 -15.88 14.55 43.68
N MET A 418 -16.23 14.69 42.39
CA MET A 418 -17.24 13.82 41.76
C MET A 418 -16.81 12.35 41.72
N LYS A 419 -15.53 12.07 41.44
CA LYS A 419 -15.01 10.69 41.45
C LYS A 419 -14.90 10.11 42.86
N LEU A 420 -14.60 10.93 43.88
CA LEU A 420 -14.61 10.51 45.28
C LEU A 420 -16.03 10.23 45.78
N GLN A 421 -17.02 11.03 45.37
CA GLN A 421 -18.42 10.82 45.72
C GLN A 421 -19.00 9.57 45.06
N GLN A 422 -18.68 9.31 43.78
CA GLN A 422 -19.09 8.08 43.08
C GLN A 422 -18.50 6.81 43.68
N ASN A 423 -17.31 6.88 44.27
CA ASN A 423 -16.63 5.72 44.85
C ASN A 423 -16.97 5.47 46.33
N MET A 424 -17.60 6.44 47.03
CA MET A 424 -18.02 6.27 48.43
C MET A 424 -19.49 5.87 48.62
N GLY A 425 -20.24 5.65 47.54
CA GLY A 425 -21.58 5.06 47.61
C GLY A 425 -22.55 5.79 48.55
N MET A 426 -22.68 7.12 48.39
CA MET A 426 -23.89 7.84 48.82
C MET A 426 -24.69 8.27 47.60
#